data_AF-A0A5S4FA46-F1
#
_entry.id   AF-A0A5S4FA46-F1
#
_cell.length_a   1.000
_cell.length_b   1.000
_cell.length_c   1.000
_cell.angle_alpha   90.00
_cell.angle_beta   90.00
_cell.angle_gamma   90.00
#
_symmetry.space_group_name_H-M   'P 1'
#
loop_
_entity.id
_entity.type
_entity.pdbx_description
1 polymer ?
#
loop_
_entity_poly.entity_id
_entity_poly.type
_entity_poly.pdbx_seq_one_letter_code
_entity_poly.pdbx_strand_id
1 'polypeptide(L)'
;MSNPHVTRDHAKALLLTGGDGKAPRSVLVLRSNGRLAAMTPDDAFDESYDGRSRILLTQANLADAGVRIHPDGRLADGAAAIIDRLVTAINADLAKDADA
;
A
#
# COMPACT_ATOMS: atom_id res chain seq x y z
N MET A 1 -8.15 -20.01 5.11
CA MET A 1 -8.10 -18.73 4.35
C MET A 1 -6.64 -18.47 4.01
N SER A 2 -6.30 -18.07 2.78
CA SER A 2 -4.91 -17.68 2.48
C SER A 2 -4.55 -16.44 3.30
N ASN A 3 -3.35 -16.45 3.88
CA ASN A 3 -2.84 -15.31 4.62
C ASN A 3 -2.65 -14.12 3.65
N PRO A 4 -3.18 -12.92 3.94
CA PRO A 4 -2.97 -11.75 3.08
C PRO A 4 -1.47 -11.48 2.94
N HIS A 5 -1.03 -11.23 1.70
CA HIS A 5 0.38 -10.98 1.39
C HIS A 5 0.53 -9.75 0.50
N VAL A 6 1.23 -8.75 1.01
CA VAL A 6 1.55 -7.53 0.27
C VAL A 6 2.73 -7.79 -0.65
N THR A 7 2.66 -7.30 -1.89
CA THR A 7 3.70 -7.44 -2.90
C THR A 7 4.21 -6.06 -3.31
N ARG A 8 5.33 -6.03 -4.04
CA ARG A 8 5.86 -4.80 -4.64
C ARG A 8 4.85 -4.14 -5.58
N ASP A 9 4.02 -4.92 -6.28
CA ASP A 9 3.05 -4.38 -7.23
C ASP A 9 1.90 -3.67 -6.52
N HIS A 10 1.49 -4.11 -5.33
CA HIS A 10 0.55 -3.35 -4.49
C HIS A 10 1.12 -1.98 -4.12
N ALA A 11 2.40 -1.89 -3.75
CA ALA A 11 3.04 -0.62 -3.43
C ALA A 11 3.20 0.28 -4.67
N LYS A 12 3.59 -0.29 -5.83
CA LYS A 12 3.69 0.46 -7.09
C LYS A 12 2.33 1.02 -7.53
N ALA A 13 1.25 0.26 -7.34
CA ALA A 13 -0.09 0.70 -7.69
C ALA A 13 -0.49 2.03 -7.01
N LEU A 14 0.02 2.30 -5.80
CA LEU A 14 -0.22 3.56 -5.09
C LEU A 14 0.47 4.78 -5.71
N LEU A 15 1.43 4.55 -6.61
CA LEU A 15 2.24 5.59 -7.24
C LEU A 15 1.85 5.83 -8.71
N LEU A 16 1.04 4.95 -9.30
CA LEU A 16 0.62 5.09 -10.69
C LEU A 16 -0.33 6.29 -10.84
N THR A 17 -0.03 7.15 -11.81
CA THR A 17 -0.89 8.26 -12.22
C THR A 17 -2.13 7.73 -12.93
N GLY A 18 -3.30 8.25 -12.56
CA GLY A 18 -4.54 8.01 -13.29
C GLY A 18 -4.55 8.73 -14.64
N GLY A 19 -5.62 8.55 -15.41
CA GLY A 19 -5.76 9.12 -16.77
C GLY A 19 -5.76 10.66 -16.83
N ASP A 20 -5.85 11.35 -15.70
CA ASP A 20 -5.74 12.81 -15.56
C ASP A 20 -4.30 13.29 -15.28
N GLY A 21 -3.31 12.37 -15.30
CA GLY A 21 -1.91 12.68 -15.05
C GLY A 21 -1.57 12.91 -13.57
N LYS A 22 -2.51 12.71 -12.65
CA LYS A 22 -2.26 12.76 -11.20
C LYS A 22 -2.39 11.37 -10.61
N ALA A 23 -1.49 11.02 -9.70
CA ALA A 23 -1.66 9.82 -8.90
C ALA A 23 -2.84 10.07 -7.95
N PRO A 24 -3.96 9.33 -8.08
CA PRO A 24 -5.04 9.45 -7.11
C PRO A 24 -4.42 9.12 -5.76
N ARG A 25 -4.69 9.96 -4.75
CA ARG A 25 -4.30 9.65 -3.37
C ARG A 25 -4.91 8.29 -3.08
N SER A 26 -4.05 7.29 -2.87
CA SER A 26 -4.46 5.90 -2.75
C SER A 26 -3.86 5.31 -1.48
N VAL A 27 -4.66 4.46 -0.83
CA VAL A 27 -4.30 3.76 0.40
C VAL A 27 -4.53 2.27 0.17
N LEU A 28 -3.52 1.47 0.47
CA LEU A 28 -3.63 0.02 0.55
C LEU A 28 -4.17 -0.35 1.93
N VAL A 29 -5.26 -1.10 1.97
CA VAL A 29 -5.88 -1.59 3.19
C VAL A 29 -6.01 -3.11 3.18
N LEU A 30 -6.09 -3.69 4.37
CA LEU A 30 -6.61 -5.04 4.60
C LEU A 30 -8.06 -4.93 5.06
N ARG A 31 -9.00 -5.48 4.29
CA ARG A 31 -10.41 -5.56 4.70
C ARG A 31 -10.62 -6.70 5.69
N SER A 32 -11.68 -6.60 6.51
CA SER A 32 -12.06 -7.61 7.51
C SER A 32 -12.30 -9.02 6.94
N ASN A 33 -12.58 -9.12 5.64
CA ASN A 33 -12.70 -10.39 4.92
C ASN A 33 -11.33 -10.99 4.48
N GLY A 34 -10.22 -10.39 4.89
CA GLY A 34 -8.86 -10.83 4.56
C GLY A 34 -8.37 -10.39 3.17
N ARG A 35 -9.13 -9.60 2.41
CA ARG A 35 -8.72 -9.14 1.08
C ARG A 35 -7.98 -7.82 1.15
N LEU A 36 -6.92 -7.71 0.35
CA LEU A 36 -6.24 -6.45 0.08
C LEU A 36 -7.03 -5.62 -0.93
N ALA A 37 -7.11 -4.31 -0.70
CA ALA A 37 -7.76 -3.36 -1.59
C ALA A 37 -7.01 -2.02 -1.61
N ALA A 38 -7.04 -1.34 -2.75
CA ALA A 38 -6.64 0.07 -2.86
C ALA A 38 -7.89 0.94 -2.92
N MET A 39 -7.91 2.04 -2.16
CA MET A 39 -9.05 2.96 -2.08
C MET A 39 -8.59 4.39 -1.81
N THR A 40 -9.52 5.34 -1.85
CA THR A 40 -9.22 6.74 -1.51
C THR A 40 -8.93 6.88 0.00
N PRO A 41 -8.20 7.92 0.45
CA PRO A 41 -7.97 8.18 1.87
C PRO A 41 -9.26 8.33 2.67
N ASP A 42 -10.27 8.98 2.11
CA ASP A 42 -11.54 9.22 2.78
C ASP A 42 -12.27 7.89 3.03
N ASP A 43 -12.40 7.05 1.99
CA ASP A 43 -12.98 5.71 2.13
C ASP A 43 -12.19 4.82 3.09
N ALA A 44 -10.85 4.90 3.05
CA ALA A 44 -9.97 4.13 3.94
C ALA A 44 -10.14 4.55 5.40
N PHE A 45 -10.26 5.85 5.65
CA PHE A 45 -10.45 6.38 7.00
C PHE A 45 -11.82 5.98 7.54
N ASP A 46 -12.88 6.11 6.75
CA ASP A 46 -14.24 5.72 7.12
C ASP A 46 -14.34 4.21 7.38
N GLU A 47 -13.82 3.36 6.47
CA GLU A 47 -13.81 1.91 6.69
C GLU A 47 -12.95 1.50 7.89
N SER A 48 -11.83 2.19 8.14
CA SER A 48 -10.96 1.88 9.28
C SER A 48 -11.57 2.31 10.61
N TYR A 49 -12.26 3.46 10.65
CA TYR A 49 -12.97 3.94 11.83
C TYR A 49 -14.11 2.99 12.22
N ASP A 50 -14.81 2.43 11.24
CA ASP A 50 -15.85 1.42 11.43
C ASP A 50 -15.31 0.01 11.73
N GLY A 51 -13.98 -0.18 11.79
CA GLY A 51 -13.36 -1.49 11.98
C GLY A 51 -13.54 -2.46 10.81
N ARG A 52 -13.93 -1.97 9.63
CA ARG A 52 -14.12 -2.77 8.40
C ARG A 52 -12.83 -2.98 7.62
N SER A 53 -11.82 -2.14 7.86
CA SER A 53 -10.50 -2.26 7.26
C SER A 53 -9.37 -1.82 8.21
N ARG A 54 -8.14 -2.16 7.83
CA ARG A 54 -6.90 -1.71 8.45
C ARG A 54 -6.02 -1.07 7.39
N ILE A 55 -5.57 0.16 7.61
CA ILE A 55 -4.62 0.84 6.72
C ILE A 55 -3.25 0.18 6.83
N LEU A 56 -2.68 -0.23 5.69
CA LEU A 56 -1.36 -0.88 5.64
C LEU A 56 -0.28 0.03 5.08
N LEU A 57 -0.58 0.74 3.99
CA LEU A 57 0.40 1.55 3.27
C LEU A 57 -0.29 2.67 2.51
N THR A 58 0.26 3.88 2.59
CA THR A 58 -0.22 5.04 1.83
C THR A 58 0.81 5.48 0.79
N GLN A 59 0.35 6.23 -0.21
CA GLN A 59 1.26 6.94 -1.12
C GLN A 59 2.21 7.88 -0.36
N ALA A 60 1.75 8.52 0.73
CA ALA A 60 2.57 9.40 1.55
C ALA A 60 3.73 8.65 2.21
N ASN A 61 3.49 7.44 2.74
CA ASN A 61 4.57 6.62 3.31
C ASN A 61 5.66 6.30 2.28
N LEU A 62 5.27 6.05 1.03
CA LEU A 62 6.22 5.82 -0.07
C LEU A 62 7.00 7.11 -0.39
N ALA A 63 6.32 8.25 -0.48
CA ALA A 63 6.96 9.54 -0.74
C ALA A 63 7.95 9.94 0.38
N ASP A 64 7.56 9.75 1.64
CA ASP A 64 8.40 10.02 2.82
C ASP A 64 9.62 9.09 2.88
N ALA A 65 9.46 7.84 2.43
CA ALA A 65 10.55 6.89 2.28
C ALA A 65 11.45 7.19 1.05
N GLY A 66 11.16 8.25 0.28
CA GLY A 66 11.93 8.64 -0.89
C GLY A 66 11.61 7.83 -2.16
N VAL A 67 10.55 7.04 -2.16
CA VAL A 67 10.10 6.26 -3.32
C VAL A 67 9.42 7.21 -4.31
N ARG A 68 9.96 7.27 -5.53
CA ARG A 68 9.44 8.09 -6.63
C ARG A 68 9.31 7.27 -7.92
N ILE A 69 8.35 7.65 -8.75
CA ILE A 69 8.20 7.15 -10.12
C ILE A 69 8.61 8.24 -11.10
N HIS A 70 9.40 7.87 -12.10
CA HIS A 70 9.75 8.70 -13.24
C HIS A 70 8.54 8.90 -14.17
N PRO A 71 8.51 9.96 -14.99
CA PRO A 71 7.43 10.17 -15.96
C PRO A 71 7.20 9.00 -16.93
N ASP A 72 8.21 8.14 -17.15
CA ASP A 72 8.13 6.94 -17.98
C ASP A 72 7.55 5.71 -17.24
N GLY A 73 7.10 5.88 -16.00
CA GLY A 73 6.51 4.82 -15.17
C GLY A 73 7.54 3.96 -14.42
N ARG A 74 8.84 4.24 -14.53
CA ARG A 74 9.88 3.48 -13.83
C ARG A 74 10.10 3.97 -12.41
N LEU A 75 10.48 3.06 -11.52
CA LEU A 75 10.95 3.41 -10.17
C LEU A 75 12.30 4.13 -10.26
N ALA A 76 12.48 5.16 -9.44
CA ALA A 76 13.78 5.79 -9.25
C ALA A 76 14.82 4.80 -8.69
N ASP A 77 16.10 5.07 -8.94
CA ASP A 77 17.19 4.24 -8.43
C ASP A 77 17.11 4.05 -6.91
N GLY A 78 17.30 2.82 -6.45
CA GLY A 78 17.20 2.45 -5.03
C GLY A 78 15.77 2.30 -4.50
N ALA A 79 14.75 2.83 -5.18
CA ALA A 79 13.36 2.79 -4.72
C ALA A 79 12.82 1.35 -4.59
N ALA A 80 13.26 0.43 -5.44
CA ALA A 80 12.88 -0.99 -5.34
C ALA A 80 13.28 -1.62 -4.01
N ALA A 81 14.52 -1.38 -3.53
CA ALA A 81 15.00 -1.92 -2.26
C ALA A 81 14.24 -1.31 -1.07
N ILE A 82 13.81 -0.06 -1.17
CA ILE A 82 13.00 0.62 -0.16
C ILE A 82 11.61 -0.01 -0.09
N ILE A 83 10.96 -0.21 -1.24
CA ILE A 83 9.66 -0.89 -1.31
C ILE A 83 9.77 -2.30 -0.71
N ASP A 84 10.82 -3.05 -1.03
CA ASP A 84 10.99 -4.41 -0.53
C ASP A 84 11.10 -4.45 1.00
N ARG A 85 11.81 -3.49 1.61
CA ARG A 85 11.89 -3.37 3.08
C ARG A 85 10.53 -3.04 3.70
N LEU A 86 9.79 -2.11 3.11
CA LEU A 86 8.44 -1.75 3.59
C LEU A 86 7.48 -2.94 3.49
N VAL A 87 7.46 -3.61 2.34
CA VAL A 87 6.63 -4.80 2.11
C VAL A 87 7.00 -5.93 3.08
N THR A 88 8.30 -6.14 3.33
CA THR A 88 8.77 -7.14 4.30
C THR A 88 8.29 -6.80 5.72
N ALA A 89 8.38 -5.54 6.13
CA ALA A 89 7.92 -5.11 7.44
C ALA A 89 6.41 -5.27 7.61
N ILE A 90 5.62 -4.88 6.60
CA ILE A 90 4.16 -5.04 6.60
C ILE A 90 3.77 -6.52 6.68
N ASN A 91 4.39 -7.38 5.88
CA ASN A 91 4.09 -8.82 5.90
C ASN A 91 4.51 -9.48 7.22
N ALA A 92 5.60 -9.05 7.84
CA ALA A 92 6.00 -9.55 9.16
C ALA A 92 5.00 -9.13 10.25
N ASP A 93 4.41 -7.94 10.13
CA ASP A 93 3.35 -7.48 11.02
C ASP A 93 2.04 -8.27 10.82
N LEU A 94 1.62 -8.47 9.57
CA LEU A 94 0.46 -9.30 9.23
C LEU A 94 0.60 -10.75 9.71
N ALA A 95 1.82 -11.31 9.71
CA ALA A 95 2.07 -12.66 10.21
C ALA A 95 1.88 -12.76 11.73
N LYS A 96 2.26 -11.72 12.50
CA LYS A 96 2.06 -11.70 13.96
C LYS A 96 0.58 -11.70 14.33
N ASP A 97 -0.24 -10.97 13.56
CA ASP A 97 -1.69 -10.93 13.76
C ASP A 97 -2.36 -12.28 13.47
N ALA A 98 -1.80 -13.07 12.56
CA ALA A 98 -2.33 -14.40 12.23
C ALA A 98 -2.03 -15.46 13.31
N ASP A 99 -1.01 -15.23 14.13
CA ASP A 99 -0.58 -16.11 15.22
C ASP A 99 -1.21 -15.73 16.58
N ALA A 100 -1.98 -14.64 16.65
CA ALA A 100 -2.64 -14.11 17.84
C ALA A 100 -4.10 -14.59 17.98
#